data_AF-A0A920NUX8-F1
#
_entry.id   AF-A0A920NUX8-F1
#
_cell.length_a   1.000
_cell.length_b   1.000
_cell.length_c   1.000
_cell.angle_alpha   90.00
_cell.angle_beta   90.00
_cell.angle_gamma   90.00
#
_symmetry.space_group_name_H-M   'P 1'
#
loop_
_entity.id
_entity.type
_entity.pdbx_description
1 polymer ?
#
loop_
_entity_poly.entity_id
_entity_poly.type
_entity_poly.pdbx_seq_one_letter_code
_entity_poly.pdbx_strand_id
1 'polypeptide(L)' 'MDRTEIRKSEKAFLVGVLHGNQTAKIVKEHLSELKQLAETAGAKVVGQITQNLRKINPQYFIGKGKARQIIERQKPWMWN' A
#
# COMPACT_ATOMS: atom_id res chain seq x y z
N MET A 1 -19.12 -12.47 -29.75
CA MET A 1 -18.05 -11.45 -29.73
C MET A 1 -18.57 -10.28 -28.92
N ASP A 2 -18.17 -10.16 -27.65
CA ASP A 2 -18.26 -8.89 -26.91
C ASP A 2 -17.44 -8.99 -25.60
N ARG A 3 -17.01 -7.83 -25.11
CA ARG A 3 -16.33 -7.53 -23.82
C ARG A 3 -14.80 -7.42 -23.86
N THR A 4 -14.29 -6.62 -24.79
CA THR A 4 -13.11 -5.79 -24.48
C THR A 4 -13.54 -4.61 -23.58
N GLU A 5 -13.99 -4.91 -22.36
CA GLU A 5 -13.93 -3.92 -21.30
C GLU A 5 -12.45 -3.65 -21.05
N ILE A 6 -11.98 -2.45 -21.40
CA ILE A 6 -10.67 -1.96 -20.95
C ILE A 6 -10.77 -1.86 -19.43
N ARG A 7 -10.42 -2.93 -18.71
CA ARG A 7 -10.26 -2.91 -17.26
C ARG A 7 -9.19 -1.86 -16.97
N LYS A 8 -9.62 -0.67 -16.55
CA LYS A 8 -8.71 0.34 -16.01
C LYS A 8 -7.90 -0.35 -14.93
N SER A 9 -6.58 -0.43 -15.12
CA SER A 9 -5.66 -0.94 -14.11
C SER A 9 -5.94 -0.22 -12.79
N GLU A 10 -6.33 -0.99 -11.77
CA GLU A 10 -6.65 -0.43 -10.47
C GLU A 10 -5.39 0.17 -9.85
N LYS A 11 -5.51 1.39 -9.33
CA LYS A 11 -4.37 2.03 -8.65
C LYS A 11 -4.22 1.43 -7.25
N ALA A 12 -3.01 0.98 -6.93
CA ALA A 12 -2.67 0.47 -5.61
C ALA A 12 -1.66 1.39 -4.91
N PHE A 13 -1.87 1.64 -3.61
CA PHE A 13 -0.92 2.34 -2.76
C PHE A 13 -0.48 1.38 -1.66
N LEU A 14 0.81 1.06 -1.59
CA LEU A 14 1.32 0.05 -0.67
C LEU A 14 1.64 0.66 0.69
N VAL A 15 1.36 -0.08 1.76
CA VAL A 15 1.66 0.36 3.13
C VAL A 15 2.38 -0.77 3.86
N GLY A 16 3.67 -0.56 4.12
CA GLY A 16 4.46 -1.45 4.96
C GLY A 16 4.32 -1.06 6.43
N VAL A 17 4.10 -2.04 7.29
CA VAL A 17 4.02 -1.81 8.73
C VAL A 17 5.27 -2.34 9.39
N LEU A 18 5.98 -1.48 10.13
CA LEU A 18 7.04 -1.92 11.03
C LEU A 18 6.40 -2.24 12.38
N HIS A 19 6.45 -3.50 12.78
CA HIS A 19 5.96 -3.96 14.08
C HIS A 19 6.85 -5.05 14.67
N GLY A 20 6.93 -5.10 16.00
CA GLY A 20 7.75 -6.08 16.74
C GLY A 20 9.23 -5.97 16.37
N ASN A 21 9.85 -7.12 16.08
CA ASN A 21 11.28 -7.22 15.77
C ASN A 21 11.60 -7.04 14.27
N GLN A 22 10.63 -6.61 13.45
CA GLN A 22 10.88 -6.39 12.02
C GLN A 22 11.78 -5.16 11.82
N THR A 23 12.85 -5.35 11.06
CA THR A 23 13.72 -4.25 10.67
C THR A 23 13.12 -3.48 9.49
N ALA A 24 13.51 -2.22 9.34
CA ALA A 24 13.15 -1.43 8.16
C ALA A 24 13.61 -2.06 6.85
N LYS A 25 14.69 -2.85 6.88
CA LYS A 25 15.21 -3.59 5.71
C LYS A 25 14.22 -4.68 5.27
N ILE A 26 13.79 -5.53 6.19
CA ILE A 26 12.83 -6.61 5.93
C ILE A 26 11.52 -6.05 5.35
N VAL A 27 11.00 -4.96 5.94
CA VAL A 27 9.75 -4.34 5.46
C VAL A 27 9.91 -3.76 4.05
N LYS A 28 11.09 -3.22 3.70
CA LYS A 28 11.37 -2.77 2.33
C LYS A 28 11.43 -3.93 1.34
N GLU A 29 12.04 -5.05 1.72
CA GLU A 29 12.10 -6.26 0.88
C GLU A 29 10.70 -6.79 0.60
N HIS A 30 9.86 -6.93 1.64
CA HIS A 30 8.46 -7.33 1.49
C HIS A 30 7.65 -6.37 0.60
N LEU A 31 7.86 -5.06 0.74
CA LEU A 31 7.19 -4.08 -0.12
C LEU A 31 7.62 -4.17 -1.59
N SER A 32 8.90 -4.48 -1.84
CA SER A 32 9.42 -4.69 -3.18
C SER A 32 8.77 -5.91 -3.85
N GLU A 33 8.66 -7.01 -3.12
CA GLU A 33 7.98 -8.22 -3.60
C GLU A 33 6.48 -7.97 -3.82
N LEU A 34 5.80 -7.33 -2.85
CA LEU A 34 4.38 -7.01 -2.98
C LEU A 34 4.10 -6.10 -4.17
N LYS A 35 5.01 -5.16 -4.49
CA LYS A 35 4.93 -4.34 -5.70
C LYS A 35 4.93 -5.20 -6.96
N GLN A 36 5.88 -6.13 -7.08
CA GLN A 36 5.99 -7.01 -8.25
C GLN A 36 4.74 -7.89 -8.41
N LEU A 37 4.22 -8.43 -7.29
CA LEU A 37 2.98 -9.21 -7.29
C LEU A 37 1.78 -8.38 -7.74
N ALA A 38 1.65 -7.15 -7.22
CA ALA A 38 0.55 -6.25 -7.59
C ALA A 38 0.61 -5.84 -9.07
N GLU A 39 1.80 -5.50 -9.58
CA GLU A 39 2.01 -5.17 -11.00
C GLU A 39 1.69 -6.36 -11.90
N THR A 40 2.13 -7.57 -11.52
CA THR A 40 1.81 -8.82 -12.24
C THR A 40 0.30 -9.12 -12.24
N ALA A 41 -0.41 -8.79 -11.16
CA ALA A 41 -1.86 -8.91 -11.06
C ALA A 41 -2.62 -7.82 -11.84
N GLY A 42 -1.91 -6.88 -12.50
CA GLY A 42 -2.51 -5.82 -13.31
C GLY A 42 -2.85 -4.55 -12.54
N ALA A 43 -2.42 -4.40 -11.29
CA ALA A 43 -2.54 -3.16 -10.54
C ALA A 43 -1.42 -2.18 -10.89
N LYS A 44 -1.74 -0.89 -10.92
CA LYS A 44 -0.76 0.19 -11.05
C LYS A 44 -0.36 0.66 -9.66
N VAL A 45 0.84 0.29 -9.20
CA VAL A 45 1.36 0.78 -7.93
C VAL A 45 1.74 2.27 -8.08
N VAL A 46 1.02 3.15 -7.40
CA VAL A 46 1.19 4.61 -7.50
C VAL A 46 2.04 5.20 -6.38
N GLY A 47 2.47 4.38 -5.42
CA GLY A 47 3.28 4.81 -4.29
C GLY A 47 3.34 3.77 -3.20
N GLN A 48 4.26 3.99 -2.26
CA GLN A 48 4.40 3.16 -1.08
C GLN A 48 4.84 4.01 0.12
N ILE A 49 4.39 3.66 1.32
CA ILE A 49 4.94 4.19 2.57
C ILE A 49 5.30 3.07 3.53
N THR A 50 6.09 3.40 4.54
CA THR A 50 6.24 2.60 5.75
C THR A 50 5.66 3.33 6.96
N GLN A 51 5.00 2.60 7.85
CA GLN A 51 4.44 3.11 9.10
C GLN A 51 4.92 2.26 10.26
N ASN A 52 5.57 2.88 11.23
CA ASN A 52 5.92 2.23 12.49
C ASN A 52 4.70 2.20 13.42
N LEU A 53 4.27 1.01 13.85
CA LEU A 53 3.20 0.82 14.83
C LEU A 53 3.80 0.39 16.17
N ARG A 54 3.89 1.35 17.10
CA ARG A 54 4.32 1.09 18.49
C ARG A 54 3.34 0.20 19.28
N LYS A 55 2.07 0.15 18.88
CA LYS A 55 1.02 -0.72 19.47
C LYS A 55 0.00 -1.07 18.37
N ILE A 56 -0.26 -2.36 18.13
CA ILE A 56 -1.33 -2.77 17.20
C ILE A 56 -2.68 -2.51 17.86
N ASN A 57 -3.57 -1.82 17.16
CA ASN A 57 -4.98 -1.78 17.56
C ASN A 57 -5.67 -3.01 16.94
N PRO A 58 -6.11 -4.01 17.74
CA PRO A 58 -6.53 -5.32 17.23
C PRO A 58 -7.77 -5.28 16.34
N GLN A 59 -8.56 -4.21 16.39
CA GLN A 59 -9.76 -4.08 15.55
C GLN A 59 -9.44 -3.73 14.09
N TYR A 60 -8.29 -3.09 13.85
CA TYR A 60 -7.81 -2.77 12.50
C TYR A 60 -6.28 -2.64 12.51
N PHE A 61 -5.56 -3.52 11.80
CA PHE A 61 -4.10 -3.41 11.62
C PHE A 61 -3.70 -1.98 11.17
N ILE A 62 -4.52 -1.37 10.30
CA ILE A 62 -4.59 0.07 10.06
C ILE A 62 -6.08 0.47 10.02
N GLY A 63 -6.57 1.23 11.01
CA GLY A 63 -7.96 1.70 11.04
C GLY A 63 -8.29 2.67 9.90
N LYS A 64 -9.57 2.75 9.51
CA LYS A 64 -10.07 3.67 8.46
C LYS A 64 -9.59 5.12 8.67
N GLY A 65 -9.54 5.59 9.92
CA GLY A 65 -9.01 6.92 10.26
C GLY A 65 -7.51 7.06 9.99
N LYS A 66 -6.70 6.05 10.35
CA LYS A 66 -5.26 6.04 10.08
C LYS A 66 -4.95 5.91 8.58
N ALA A 67 -5.73 5.09 7.87
CA ALA A 67 -5.65 4.98 6.41
C ALA A 67 -5.99 6.31 5.73
N ARG A 68 -7.06 6.99 6.14
CA ARG A 68 -7.38 8.35 5.65
C ARG A 68 -6.26 9.35 5.91
N GLN A 69 -5.70 9.39 7.12
CA GLN A 69 -4.58 10.28 7.44
C GLN A 69 -3.35 10.00 6.55
N ILE A 70 -3.04 8.73 6.32
CA ILE A 70 -1.96 8.32 5.41
C ILE A 70 -2.23 8.83 4.00
N ILE A 71 -3.44 8.65 3.49
CA ILE A 71 -3.83 9.08 2.14
C ILE A 71 -3.80 10.62 2.04
N GLU A 72 -4.38 11.33 3.02
CA GLU A 72 -4.44 12.80 3.03
C GLU A 72 -3.06 13.44 3.03
N ARG A 73 -2.11 12.89 3.81
CA ARG A 73 -0.73 13.39 3.82
C ARG A 73 -0.01 13.22 2.47
N GLN A 74 -0.44 12.27 1.65
CA GLN A 74 0.20 11.91 0.38
C GLN A 74 -0.56 12.42 -0.86
N LYS A 75 -1.75 13.03 -0.68
CA LYS A 75 -2.56 13.60 -1.77
C LYS A 75 -1.79 14.55 -2.70
N PRO A 76 -0.88 15.44 -2.22
CA PRO A 76 -0.12 16.32 -3.12
C PRO A 76 0.80 15.57 -4.10
N TRP A 77 1.24 14.35 -3.76
CA TRP A 77 2.22 13.58 -4.52
C TRP A 77 1.60 12.47 -5.38
N MET A 78 0.35 12.08 -5.10
CA MET A 78 -0.32 10.94 -5.74
C MET A 78 -0.97 11.24 -7.10
N TRP A 79 -1.09 12.52 -7.49
CA TRP A 79 -1.85 12.96 -8.67
C TRP A 79 -1.08 13.85 -9.64
N ASN A 80 0.22 14.08 -9.41
CA ASN A 80 1.13 14.68 -10.39
C ASN A 80 1.79 13.62 -11.26
#